data_AF-A0A2R8FAY2-F1
#
_entry.id   AF-A0A2R8FAY2-F1
#
_cell.length_a   1.000
_cell.length_b   1.000
_cell.length_c   1.000
_cell.angle_alpha   90.00
_cell.angle_beta   90.00
_cell.angle_gamma   90.00
#
_symmetry.space_group_name_H-M   'P 1'
#
loop_
_entity.id
_entity.type
_entity.pdbx_description
1 polymer ?
#
loop_
_entity_poly.entity_id
_entity_poly.type
_entity_poly.pdbx_seq_one_letter_code
_entity_poly.pdbx_strand_id
1 'polypeptide(L)'
;MKIVSPATSTALPPILNKESLVTKFSRIHFFVISLLALVAGIVLIALALVTLPLVPALIPGIVLVALASVFLIYKFYSTKCMSVISDEAFILLEVWFAEQQHKDMQVNHGAHVKDFKGRSARQYSRLVIKQAKNPELKQIYKEKKYVLLFMYWQLKAIDGINQDSETAIRKIVSCYKLIRACAGNFNEIIRPVFSDLQASHYQEKARAIPPEDHALFCLTYCWYNAPYLTPLRAGPRCILNRYLDLRRQNDARNFFTPGHPFYYARLAFNESVRLYRGLFNINKLQKMYNQKDYSYRQERNLYAILSFIKTTDDGSDFLTQHKNTKRISRLGADGFLL
;
A
#
# COMPACT_ATOMS: atom_id res chain seq x y z
N MET A 1 6.60 -43.02 -15.64
CA MET A 1 7.21 -41.70 -15.40
C MET A 1 6.52 -40.69 -16.32
N LYS A 2 5.49 -39.98 -15.83
CA LYS A 2 4.74 -39.01 -16.65
C LYS A 2 5.48 -37.68 -16.66
N ILE A 3 6.01 -37.30 -17.82
CA ILE A 3 6.61 -35.99 -18.06
C ILE A 3 5.47 -34.98 -18.02
N VAL A 4 5.39 -34.21 -16.92
CA VAL A 4 4.48 -33.07 -16.80
C VAL A 4 5.12 -31.92 -17.58
N SER A 5 4.48 -31.55 -18.68
CA SER A 5 4.85 -30.40 -19.51
C SER A 5 4.93 -29.12 -18.67
N PRO A 6 5.98 -28.28 -18.81
CA PRO A 6 6.05 -27.02 -18.09
C PRO A 6 4.97 -26.07 -18.60
N ALA A 7 4.14 -25.59 -17.68
CA ALA A 7 3.07 -24.63 -17.96
C ALA A 7 3.62 -23.46 -18.78
N THR A 8 3.01 -23.24 -19.94
CA THR A 8 3.25 -22.12 -20.85
C THR A 8 3.18 -20.82 -20.06
N SER A 9 4.30 -20.10 -20.01
CA SER A 9 4.43 -18.77 -19.41
C SER A 9 3.49 -17.80 -20.13
N THR A 10 2.26 -17.63 -19.64
CA THR A 10 1.39 -16.54 -20.08
C THR A 10 1.98 -15.22 -19.61
N ALA A 11 2.69 -14.52 -20.50
CA ALA A 11 3.12 -13.15 -20.27
C ALA A 11 1.91 -12.31 -19.81
N LEU A 12 2.06 -11.64 -18.67
CA LEU A 12 1.01 -10.75 -18.17
C LEU A 12 0.97 -9.48 -19.06
N PRO A 13 -0.23 -9.02 -19.48
CA PRO A 13 -0.36 -7.80 -20.26
C PRO A 13 0.09 -6.57 -19.44
N PRO A 14 0.48 -5.47 -20.10
CA PRO A 14 0.94 -4.26 -19.44
C PRO A 14 -0.13 -3.65 -18.52
N ILE A 15 0.28 -3.15 -17.37
CA ILE A 15 -0.60 -2.54 -16.35
C ILE A 15 -0.95 -1.12 -16.79
N LEU A 16 -2.24 -0.83 -17.01
CA LEU A 16 -2.72 0.53 -17.31
C LEU A 16 -2.71 1.39 -16.04
N ASN A 17 -1.89 2.44 -16.04
CA ASN A 17 -1.84 3.41 -14.96
C ASN A 17 -2.79 4.58 -15.27
N LYS A 18 -4.05 4.47 -14.84
CA LYS A 18 -5.04 5.57 -14.96
C LYS A 18 -4.94 6.47 -13.72
N GLU A 19 -4.18 7.55 -13.80
CA GLU A 19 -4.30 8.70 -12.89
C GLU A 19 -5.31 9.70 -13.44
N SER A 20 -6.08 10.38 -12.57
CA SER A 20 -7.06 11.37 -13.02
C SER A 20 -6.37 12.60 -13.62
N LEU A 21 -6.82 13.05 -14.79
CA LEU A 21 -6.24 14.21 -15.51
C LEU A 21 -6.22 15.49 -14.65
N VAL A 22 -7.21 15.66 -13.78
CA VAL A 22 -7.38 16.83 -12.90
C VAL A 22 -6.25 16.94 -11.86
N THR A 23 -5.81 15.81 -11.29
CA THR A 23 -4.71 15.81 -10.29
C THR A 23 -3.35 16.03 -10.93
N LYS A 24 -3.14 15.58 -12.18
CA LYS A 24 -1.94 15.91 -12.96
C LYS A 24 -1.86 17.41 -13.26
N PHE A 25 -2.97 18.02 -13.66
CA PHE A 25 -3.02 19.43 -14.04
C PHE A 25 -2.66 20.36 -12.87
N SER A 26 -3.29 20.17 -11.70
CA SER A 26 -3.01 20.97 -10.50
C SER A 26 -1.54 20.85 -10.04
N ARG A 27 -0.96 19.65 -10.09
CA ARG A 27 0.43 19.41 -9.66
C ARG A 27 1.48 20.06 -10.54
N ILE A 28 1.24 20.10 -11.85
CA ILE A 28 2.11 20.79 -12.80
C ILE A 28 2.06 22.29 -12.56
N HIS A 29 0.87 22.86 -12.32
CA HIS A 29 0.72 24.29 -12.04
C HIS A 29 1.49 24.72 -10.79
N PHE A 30 1.36 24.02 -9.67
CA PHE A 30 2.13 24.33 -8.46
C PHE A 30 3.64 24.16 -8.65
N PHE A 31 4.10 23.21 -9.49
CA PHE A 31 5.53 23.08 -9.79
C PHE A 31 6.05 24.30 -10.56
N VAL A 32 5.32 24.68 -11.61
CA VAL A 32 5.67 25.82 -12.47
C VAL A 32 5.68 27.12 -11.66
N ILE A 33 4.69 27.34 -10.79
CA ILE A 33 4.62 28.51 -9.92
C ILE A 33 5.83 28.57 -8.97
N SER A 34 6.18 27.47 -8.31
CA SER A 34 7.35 27.44 -7.41
C SER A 34 8.67 27.65 -8.15
N LEU A 35 8.81 27.16 -9.38
CA LEU A 35 10.00 27.38 -10.20
C LEU A 35 10.12 28.84 -10.64
N LEU A 36 9.02 29.44 -11.09
CA LEU A 36 8.96 30.86 -11.47
C LEU A 36 9.27 31.77 -10.27
N ALA A 37 8.74 31.43 -9.10
CA ALA A 37 9.02 32.14 -7.85
C ALA A 37 10.52 32.06 -7.47
N LEU A 38 11.17 30.91 -7.66
CA LEU A 38 12.60 30.75 -7.42
C LEU A 38 13.42 31.65 -8.35
N VAL A 39 13.12 31.64 -9.65
CA VAL A 39 13.82 32.46 -10.65
C VAL A 39 13.60 33.95 -10.35
N ALA A 40 12.37 34.36 -10.04
CA ALA A 40 12.06 35.73 -9.67
C ALA A 40 12.84 36.18 -8.42
N GLY A 41 12.93 35.34 -7.39
CA GLY A 41 13.71 35.61 -6.18
C GLY A 41 15.20 35.79 -6.46
N ILE A 42 15.81 34.94 -7.30
CA ILE A 42 17.22 35.05 -7.71
C ILE A 42 17.47 36.36 -8.46
N VAL A 43 16.59 36.71 -9.41
CA VAL A 43 16.68 37.96 -10.17
C VAL A 43 16.56 39.17 -9.26
N LEU A 44 15.66 39.13 -8.27
CA LEU A 44 15.48 40.23 -7.32
C LEU A 44 16.70 40.45 -6.43
N ILE A 45 17.34 39.37 -5.97
CA ILE A 45 18.60 39.43 -5.22
C ILE A 45 19.72 40.01 -6.11
N ALA A 46 19.84 39.54 -7.35
CA ALA A 46 20.85 40.04 -8.28
C ALA A 46 20.66 41.54 -8.57
N LEU A 47 19.41 41.99 -8.76
CA LEU A 47 19.11 43.40 -8.97
C LEU A 47 19.34 44.25 -7.71
N ALA A 48 19.08 43.73 -6.51
CA ALA A 48 19.39 44.38 -5.24
C ALA A 48 20.89 44.64 -5.04
N LEU A 49 21.74 43.75 -5.55
CA LEU A 49 23.20 43.86 -5.45
C LEU A 49 23.80 44.84 -6.47
N VAL A 50 23.08 45.14 -7.56
CA VAL A 50 23.61 45.94 -8.68
C VAL A 50 22.94 47.30 -8.81
N THR A 51 21.62 47.40 -8.59
CA THR A 51 20.83 48.58 -9.02
C THR A 51 19.72 49.03 -8.06
N LEU A 52 19.08 48.10 -7.34
CA LEU A 52 17.93 48.41 -6.49
C LEU A 52 18.35 48.77 -5.06
N PRO A 53 17.48 49.48 -4.30
CA PRO A 53 17.72 49.72 -2.89
C PRO A 53 17.91 48.39 -2.16
N LEU A 54 19.07 48.25 -1.48
CA LEU A 54 19.55 46.97 -0.98
C LEU A 54 18.52 46.29 -0.06
N VAL A 55 18.05 46.98 0.98
CA VAL A 55 17.19 46.37 2.01
C VAL A 55 15.80 45.99 1.48
N PRO A 56 15.06 46.87 0.77
CA PRO A 56 13.72 46.55 0.26
C PRO A 56 13.68 45.47 -0.82
N ALA A 57 14.77 45.24 -1.54
CA ALA A 57 14.84 44.21 -2.59
C ALA A 57 15.49 42.91 -2.09
N LEU A 58 16.52 42.98 -1.24
CA LEU A 58 17.21 41.78 -0.76
C LEU A 58 16.31 40.93 0.14
N ILE A 59 15.54 41.54 1.05
CA ILE A 59 14.68 40.80 2.00
C ILE A 59 13.59 39.98 1.27
N PRO A 60 12.77 40.56 0.38
CA PRO A 60 11.76 39.79 -0.36
C PRO A 60 12.38 38.74 -1.27
N GLY A 61 13.53 39.03 -1.90
CA GLY A 61 14.25 38.09 -2.75
C GLY A 61 14.70 36.84 -1.98
N ILE A 62 15.31 37.02 -0.81
CA ILE A 62 15.73 35.91 0.06
C ILE A 62 14.52 35.09 0.53
N VAL A 63 13.43 35.75 0.94
CA VAL A 63 12.21 35.05 1.37
C VAL A 63 11.60 34.22 0.24
N LEU A 64 11.54 34.77 -0.98
CA LEU A 64 11.07 34.06 -2.18
C LEU A 64 11.90 32.83 -2.48
N VAL A 65 13.23 32.96 -2.48
CA VAL A 65 14.14 31.84 -2.72
C VAL A 65 14.02 30.78 -1.63
N ALA A 66 13.98 31.17 -0.36
CA ALA A 66 13.87 30.24 0.76
C ALA A 66 12.55 29.45 0.71
N LEU A 67 11.42 30.13 0.55
CA LEU A 67 10.11 29.49 0.47
C LEU A 67 9.99 28.58 -0.76
N ALA A 68 10.41 29.04 -1.94
CA ALA A 68 10.38 28.24 -3.15
C ALA A 68 11.28 27.01 -3.06
N SER A 69 12.49 27.16 -2.47
CA SER A 69 13.43 26.06 -2.26
C SER A 69 12.88 25.03 -1.29
N VAL A 70 12.33 25.47 -0.14
CA VAL A 70 11.67 24.57 0.83
C VAL A 70 10.51 23.84 0.17
N PHE A 71 9.70 24.52 -0.65
CA PHE A 71 8.56 23.91 -1.33
C PHE A 71 9.01 22.90 -2.41
N LEU A 72 10.05 23.20 -3.18
CA LEU A 72 10.62 22.31 -4.19
C LEU A 72 11.28 21.09 -3.55
N ILE A 73 12.05 21.29 -2.48
CA ILE A 73 12.68 20.21 -1.69
C ILE A 73 11.58 19.34 -1.07
N TYR A 74 10.64 19.93 -0.35
CA TYR A 74 9.50 19.22 0.22
C TYR A 74 8.76 18.44 -0.87
N LYS A 75 8.50 19.04 -2.03
CA LYS A 75 7.85 18.34 -3.14
C LYS A 75 8.70 17.21 -3.67
N PHE A 76 10.01 17.36 -3.84
CA PHE A 76 10.92 16.31 -4.32
C PHE A 76 10.98 15.12 -3.36
N TYR A 77 11.00 15.39 -2.05
CA TYR A 77 11.01 14.35 -1.01
C TYR A 77 9.62 13.75 -0.75
N SER A 78 8.55 14.56 -0.84
CA SER A 78 7.16 14.17 -0.59
C SER A 78 6.51 13.47 -1.80
N THR A 79 6.86 13.83 -3.05
CA THR A 79 6.30 13.17 -4.24
C THR A 79 6.63 11.68 -4.33
N LYS A 80 7.73 11.24 -3.71
CA LYS A 80 8.07 9.81 -3.60
C LYS A 80 7.15 9.02 -2.66
N CYS A 81 6.38 9.65 -1.76
CA CYS A 81 5.54 8.95 -0.77
C CYS A 81 4.06 9.37 -0.71
N MET A 82 3.70 10.62 -1.07
CA MET A 82 2.39 11.20 -0.72
C MET A 82 1.46 11.46 -1.91
N SER A 83 1.95 11.41 -3.14
CA SER A 83 1.19 11.88 -4.31
C SER A 83 0.13 10.90 -4.85
N VAL A 84 -0.25 9.86 -4.11
CA VAL A 84 -1.02 8.75 -4.70
C VAL A 84 -2.36 8.48 -4.00
N ILE A 85 -2.74 9.30 -3.02
CA ILE A 85 -3.93 9.09 -2.18
C ILE A 85 -4.97 10.16 -2.50
N SER A 86 -6.23 9.75 -2.64
CA SER A 86 -7.35 10.69 -2.65
C SER A 86 -7.66 11.07 -1.20
N ASP A 87 -7.40 12.32 -0.81
CA ASP A 87 -7.61 12.79 0.58
C ASP A 87 -9.04 12.50 1.08
N GLU A 88 -10.03 12.63 0.20
CA GLU A 88 -11.43 12.33 0.49
C GLU A 88 -11.70 10.84 0.80
N ALA A 89 -11.22 9.92 -0.05
CA ALA A 89 -11.42 8.49 0.16
C ALA A 89 -10.75 8.00 1.45
N PHE A 90 -9.61 8.59 1.80
CA PHE A 90 -8.96 8.35 3.07
C PHE A 90 -9.81 8.79 4.26
N ILE A 91 -10.29 10.04 4.24
CA ILE A 91 -11.10 10.59 5.34
C ILE A 91 -12.35 9.72 5.55
N LEU A 92 -13.05 9.35 4.48
CA LEU A 92 -14.23 8.48 4.56
C LEU A 92 -13.92 7.10 5.19
N LEU A 93 -12.76 6.51 4.86
CA LEU A 93 -12.32 5.25 5.45
C LEU A 93 -11.88 5.36 6.91
N GLU A 94 -11.35 6.51 7.34
CA GLU A 94 -11.02 6.74 8.75
C GLU A 94 -12.29 6.94 9.57
N VAL A 95 -13.22 7.78 9.11
CA VAL A 95 -14.51 8.02 9.78
C VAL A 95 -15.30 6.73 9.93
N TRP A 96 -15.51 6.00 8.83
CA TRP A 96 -16.24 4.73 8.89
C TRP A 96 -15.57 3.70 9.80
N PHE A 97 -14.24 3.60 9.76
CA PHE A 97 -13.54 2.67 10.65
C PHE A 97 -13.70 3.04 12.12
N ALA A 98 -13.65 4.34 12.47
CA ALA A 98 -13.85 4.80 13.84
C ALA A 98 -15.28 4.50 14.32
N GLU A 99 -16.30 4.71 13.47
CA GLU A 99 -17.69 4.36 13.77
C GLU A 99 -17.85 2.85 14.00
N GLN A 100 -17.28 2.01 13.12
CA GLN A 100 -17.35 0.56 13.29
C GLN A 100 -16.59 0.08 14.53
N GLN A 101 -15.46 0.71 14.84
CA GLN A 101 -14.74 0.43 16.07
C GLN A 101 -15.62 0.74 17.30
N HIS A 102 -16.37 1.83 17.29
CA HIS A 102 -17.30 2.16 18.37
C HIS A 102 -18.41 1.11 18.49
N LYS A 103 -19.01 0.68 17.38
CA LYS A 103 -20.02 -0.41 17.35
C LYS A 103 -19.45 -1.73 17.89
N ASP A 104 -18.26 -2.12 17.45
CA ASP A 104 -17.57 -3.33 17.93
C ASP A 104 -17.35 -3.30 19.45
N MET A 105 -17.06 -2.13 20.04
CA MET A 105 -16.90 -2.01 21.49
C MET A 105 -18.22 -2.15 22.25
N GLN A 106 -19.35 -1.77 21.65
CA GLN A 106 -20.67 -1.97 22.26
C GLN A 106 -21.06 -3.45 22.29
N VAL A 107 -20.59 -4.25 21.31
CA VAL A 107 -20.71 -5.71 21.31
C VAL A 107 -19.69 -6.31 22.29
N ASN A 108 -19.99 -6.14 23.58
CA ASN A 108 -19.21 -6.63 24.71
C ASN A 108 -18.75 -8.08 24.46
N HIS A 109 -17.44 -8.34 24.58
CA HIS A 109 -16.75 -9.65 24.48
C HIS A 109 -16.34 -10.16 23.09
N GLY A 110 -16.61 -9.46 21.98
CA GLY A 110 -16.23 -9.95 20.64
C GLY A 110 -14.73 -10.17 20.42
N ALA A 111 -13.87 -9.43 21.13
CA ALA A 111 -12.42 -9.61 21.08
C ALA A 111 -11.93 -10.94 21.70
N HIS A 112 -12.77 -11.58 22.52
CA HIS A 112 -12.49 -12.80 23.28
C HIS A 112 -13.10 -14.04 22.63
N VAL A 113 -14.05 -13.88 21.71
CA VAL A 113 -14.65 -14.97 20.94
C VAL A 113 -13.57 -15.66 20.12
N LYS A 114 -13.51 -16.98 20.25
CA LYS A 114 -12.54 -17.84 19.57
C LYS A 114 -13.05 -18.20 18.18
N ASP A 115 -12.16 -18.24 17.22
CA ASP A 115 -12.43 -18.80 15.90
C ASP A 115 -12.40 -20.34 15.92
N PHE A 116 -12.57 -20.96 14.74
CA PHE A 116 -12.48 -22.41 14.56
C PHE A 116 -11.10 -23.01 14.91
N LYS A 117 -10.05 -22.19 15.00
CA LYS A 117 -8.72 -22.58 15.46
C LYS A 117 -8.51 -22.35 16.96
N GLY A 118 -9.58 -22.03 17.69
CA GLY A 118 -9.56 -21.78 19.13
C GLY A 118 -8.87 -20.49 19.53
N ARG A 119 -8.64 -19.54 18.60
CA ARG A 119 -7.93 -18.29 18.85
C ARG A 119 -8.86 -17.09 18.77
N SER A 120 -8.75 -16.19 19.73
CA SER A 120 -9.50 -14.93 19.72
C SER A 120 -8.76 -13.82 18.97
N ALA A 121 -9.47 -12.75 18.61
CA ALA A 121 -8.89 -11.56 17.97
C ALA A 121 -7.71 -11.00 18.79
N ARG A 122 -7.85 -10.98 20.12
CA ARG A 122 -6.80 -10.54 21.05
C ARG A 122 -5.58 -11.46 21.03
N GLN A 123 -5.77 -12.77 20.97
CA GLN A 123 -4.67 -13.73 20.87
C GLN A 123 -3.95 -13.57 19.53
N TYR A 124 -4.69 -13.39 18.43
CA TYR A 124 -4.11 -13.14 17.12
C TYR A 124 -3.31 -11.84 17.04
N SER A 125 -3.86 -10.72 17.53
CA SER A 125 -3.15 -9.45 17.61
C SER A 125 -1.82 -9.57 18.38
N ARG A 126 -1.83 -10.25 19.54
CA ARG A 126 -0.60 -10.50 20.32
C ARG A 126 0.42 -11.33 19.56
N LEU A 127 -0.03 -12.37 18.87
CA LEU A 127 0.86 -13.23 18.08
C LEU A 127 1.51 -12.48 16.91
N VAL A 128 0.75 -11.67 16.17
CA VAL A 128 1.29 -10.85 15.06
C VAL A 128 2.36 -9.88 15.59
N ILE A 129 2.10 -9.19 16.70
CA ILE A 129 3.06 -8.27 17.33
C ILE A 129 4.31 -9.03 17.80
N LYS A 130 4.14 -10.23 18.39
CA LYS A 130 5.26 -11.05 18.88
C LYS A 130 6.14 -11.56 17.74
N GLN A 131 5.55 -11.95 16.61
CA GLN A 131 6.26 -12.52 15.46
C GLN A 131 6.95 -11.45 14.58
N ALA A 132 6.60 -10.17 14.72
CA ALA A 132 7.26 -9.09 13.99
C ALA A 132 8.73 -8.95 14.42
N LYS A 133 9.65 -9.27 13.50
CA LYS A 133 11.11 -9.14 13.69
C LYS A 133 11.64 -7.74 13.39
N ASN A 134 11.00 -7.04 12.45
CA ASN A 134 11.35 -5.64 12.16
C ASN A 134 10.84 -4.73 13.31
N PRO A 135 11.72 -3.94 13.98
CA PRO A 135 11.35 -3.08 15.10
C PRO A 135 10.27 -2.06 14.76
N GLU A 136 10.39 -1.38 13.63
CA GLU A 136 9.44 -0.37 13.15
C GLU A 136 8.08 -0.99 12.82
N LEU A 137 8.06 -2.14 12.16
CA LEU A 137 6.83 -2.89 11.90
C LEU A 137 6.16 -3.34 13.21
N LYS A 138 6.96 -3.79 14.18
CA LYS A 138 6.46 -4.18 15.51
C LYS A 138 5.85 -2.98 16.23
N GLN A 139 6.47 -1.80 16.12
CA GLN A 139 5.95 -0.56 16.68
C GLN A 139 4.64 -0.15 15.99
N ILE A 140 4.58 -0.18 14.67
CA ILE A 140 3.34 0.05 13.89
C ILE A 140 2.23 -0.89 14.36
N TYR A 141 2.51 -2.17 14.56
CA TYR A 141 1.50 -3.11 15.05
C TYR A 141 1.02 -2.83 16.48
N LYS A 142 1.88 -2.31 17.35
CA LYS A 142 1.48 -1.88 18.70
C LYS A 142 0.58 -0.64 18.63
N GLU A 143 0.96 0.35 17.85
CA GLU A 143 0.18 1.59 17.65
C GLU A 143 -1.16 1.31 16.96
N LYS A 144 -1.17 0.40 15.98
CA LYS A 144 -2.36 0.00 15.22
C LYS A 144 -3.00 -1.27 15.76
N LYS A 145 -2.90 -1.52 17.07
CA LYS A 145 -3.48 -2.72 17.73
C LYS A 145 -4.96 -2.91 17.42
N TYR A 146 -5.75 -1.82 17.37
CA TYR A 146 -7.17 -1.90 17.02
C TYR A 146 -7.42 -2.34 15.58
N VAL A 147 -6.54 -1.99 14.64
CA VAL A 147 -6.62 -2.49 13.25
C VAL A 147 -6.42 -4.01 13.21
N LEU A 148 -5.53 -4.54 14.05
CA LEU A 148 -5.34 -5.98 14.20
C LEU A 148 -6.55 -6.64 14.87
N LEU A 149 -7.11 -6.04 15.93
CA LEU A 149 -8.33 -6.56 16.57
C LEU A 149 -9.50 -6.59 15.57
N PHE A 150 -9.70 -5.51 14.82
CA PHE A 150 -10.71 -5.41 13.77
C PHE A 150 -10.54 -6.48 12.68
N MET A 151 -9.30 -6.75 12.25
CA MET A 151 -9.00 -7.76 11.23
C MET A 151 -9.48 -9.17 11.64
N TYR A 152 -9.37 -9.48 12.93
CA TYR A 152 -9.63 -10.81 13.48
C TYR A 152 -10.92 -10.89 14.29
N TRP A 153 -11.74 -9.84 14.27
CA TRP A 153 -13.00 -9.81 14.98
C TRP A 153 -13.92 -10.91 14.47
N GLN A 154 -14.54 -11.67 15.38
CA GLN A 154 -15.34 -12.85 15.04
C GLN A 154 -16.84 -12.60 15.11
N LEU A 155 -17.30 -11.69 15.95
CA LEU A 155 -18.73 -11.41 16.08
C LEU A 155 -19.21 -10.50 14.96
N LYS A 156 -20.35 -10.86 14.36
CA LYS A 156 -21.04 -10.01 13.40
C LYS A 156 -21.42 -8.68 14.08
N ALA A 157 -21.03 -7.56 13.49
CA ALA A 157 -21.39 -6.24 13.98
C ALA A 157 -21.67 -5.22 12.87
N ILE A 158 -21.52 -5.60 11.59
CA ILE A 158 -21.79 -4.73 10.45
C ILE A 158 -23.16 -5.08 9.86
N ASP A 159 -24.06 -4.10 9.91
CA ASP A 159 -25.42 -4.22 9.38
C ASP A 159 -25.44 -4.30 7.84
N GLY A 160 -26.50 -4.91 7.29
CA GLY A 160 -26.73 -4.97 5.84
C GLY A 160 -25.89 -5.98 5.07
N ILE A 161 -25.06 -6.79 5.74
CA ILE A 161 -24.24 -7.84 5.12
C ILE A 161 -24.26 -9.14 5.93
N ASN A 162 -23.78 -10.24 5.34
CA ASN A 162 -23.58 -11.52 6.02
C ASN A 162 -22.18 -11.60 6.69
N GLN A 163 -21.99 -12.60 7.56
CA GLN A 163 -20.75 -12.79 8.34
C GLN A 163 -19.50 -12.98 7.46
N ASP A 164 -19.62 -13.72 6.36
CA ASP A 164 -18.50 -13.97 5.45
C ASP A 164 -18.05 -12.68 4.75
N SER A 165 -19.02 -11.88 4.33
CA SER A 165 -18.81 -10.56 3.76
C SER A 165 -18.14 -9.63 4.76
N GLU A 166 -18.65 -9.60 5.99
CA GLU A 166 -18.04 -8.80 7.07
C GLU A 166 -16.59 -9.21 7.33
N THR A 167 -16.31 -10.51 7.42
CA THR A 167 -14.95 -11.03 7.58
C THR A 167 -14.04 -10.63 6.42
N ALA A 168 -14.55 -10.62 5.19
CA ALA A 168 -13.81 -10.17 4.02
C ALA A 168 -13.52 -8.66 4.07
N ILE A 169 -14.52 -7.82 4.38
CA ILE A 169 -14.37 -6.36 4.50
C ILE A 169 -13.37 -6.02 5.58
N ARG A 170 -13.49 -6.62 6.77
CA ARG A 170 -12.56 -6.41 7.90
C ARG A 170 -11.11 -6.67 7.49
N LYS A 171 -10.87 -7.76 6.76
CA LYS A 171 -9.54 -8.09 6.24
C LYS A 171 -9.05 -7.09 5.20
N ILE A 172 -9.89 -6.69 4.25
CA ILE A 172 -9.53 -5.72 3.20
C ILE A 172 -9.13 -4.37 3.84
N VAL A 173 -10.00 -3.83 4.68
CA VAL A 173 -9.80 -2.52 5.33
C VAL A 173 -8.60 -2.54 6.27
N SER A 174 -8.43 -3.60 7.08
CA SER A 174 -7.26 -3.70 7.94
C SER A 174 -5.96 -3.84 7.17
N CYS A 175 -5.93 -4.62 6.08
CA CYS A 175 -4.73 -4.72 5.25
C CYS A 175 -4.37 -3.36 4.65
N TYR A 176 -5.36 -2.63 4.12
CA TYR A 176 -5.16 -1.26 3.64
C TYR A 176 -4.52 -0.36 4.72
N LYS A 177 -5.13 -0.29 5.91
CA LYS A 177 -4.62 0.56 7.00
C LYS A 177 -3.21 0.17 7.45
N LEU A 178 -2.88 -1.13 7.47
CA LEU A 178 -1.53 -1.60 7.81
C LEU A 178 -0.51 -1.28 6.71
N ILE A 179 -0.86 -1.43 5.43
CA ILE A 179 0.00 -1.03 4.30
C ILE A 179 0.24 0.49 4.36
N ARG A 180 -0.81 1.29 4.62
CA ARG A 180 -0.70 2.75 4.78
C ARG A 180 0.20 3.15 5.94
N ALA A 181 0.06 2.50 7.10
CA ALA A 181 0.95 2.75 8.22
C ALA A 181 2.42 2.42 7.89
N CYS A 182 2.65 1.36 7.09
CA CYS A 182 3.99 1.04 6.59
C CYS A 182 4.52 2.09 5.61
N ALA A 183 3.66 2.72 4.79
CA ALA A 183 4.08 3.72 3.83
C ALA A 183 4.72 4.95 4.49
N GLY A 184 4.21 5.37 5.66
CA GLY A 184 4.79 6.50 6.42
C GLY A 184 6.22 6.26 6.89
N ASN A 185 6.58 5.00 7.21
CA ASN A 185 7.90 4.61 7.71
C ASN A 185 8.60 3.64 6.75
N PHE A 186 8.34 3.77 5.45
CA PHE A 186 8.68 2.74 4.46
C PHE A 186 10.18 2.45 4.42
N ASN A 187 11.02 3.48 4.36
CA ASN A 187 12.47 3.32 4.29
C ASN A 187 13.05 2.61 5.52
N GLU A 188 12.55 2.96 6.71
CA GLU A 188 12.98 2.32 7.97
C GLU A 188 12.55 0.85 8.04
N ILE A 189 11.41 0.49 7.44
CA ILE A 189 10.99 -0.91 7.32
C ILE A 189 11.90 -1.67 6.34
N ILE A 190 12.29 -1.05 5.22
CA ILE A 190 13.10 -1.70 4.17
C ILE A 190 14.55 -1.88 4.59
N ARG A 191 15.15 -0.90 5.27
CA ARG A 191 16.58 -0.88 5.63
C ARG A 191 17.10 -2.16 6.31
N PRO A 192 16.51 -2.67 7.41
CA PRO A 192 17.01 -3.88 8.06
C PRO A 192 16.82 -5.12 7.17
N VAL A 193 15.78 -5.15 6.33
CA VAL A 193 15.56 -6.27 5.37
C VAL A 193 16.65 -6.27 4.31
N PHE A 194 17.04 -5.10 3.83
CA PHE A 194 18.10 -4.98 2.85
C PHE A 194 19.46 -5.36 3.44
N SER A 195 19.75 -4.92 4.67
CA SER A 195 20.95 -5.32 5.41
C SER A 195 21.04 -6.84 5.58
N ASP A 196 19.93 -7.49 5.99
CA ASP A 196 19.86 -8.95 6.09
C ASP A 196 20.15 -9.63 4.74
N LEU A 197 19.68 -9.06 3.63
CA LEU A 197 19.96 -9.58 2.29
C LEU A 197 21.42 -9.37 1.87
N GLN A 198 22.05 -8.26 2.26
CA GLN A 198 23.48 -8.01 2.04
C GLN A 198 24.39 -8.94 2.85
N ALA A 199 23.88 -9.56 3.91
CA ALA A 199 24.56 -10.59 4.70
C ALA A 199 24.13 -12.03 4.34
N SER A 200 23.32 -12.21 3.28
CA SER A 200 22.81 -13.51 2.85
C SER A 200 23.53 -14.03 1.59
N HIS A 201 23.11 -15.18 1.08
CA HIS A 201 23.57 -15.70 -0.23
C HIS A 201 23.21 -14.80 -1.43
N TYR A 202 22.45 -13.72 -1.21
CA TYR A 202 22.19 -12.67 -2.21
C TYR A 202 23.14 -11.46 -2.11
N GLN A 203 24.19 -11.53 -1.29
CA GLN A 203 25.10 -10.41 -1.02
C GLN A 203 25.65 -9.73 -2.29
N GLU A 204 26.17 -10.51 -3.26
CA GLU A 204 26.73 -9.95 -4.49
C GLU A 204 25.69 -9.19 -5.31
N LYS A 205 24.49 -9.77 -5.45
CA LYS A 205 23.36 -9.08 -6.11
C LYS A 205 22.99 -7.82 -5.36
N ALA A 206 22.87 -7.89 -4.03
CA ALA A 206 22.47 -6.77 -3.18
C ALA A 206 23.44 -5.58 -3.27
N ARG A 207 24.75 -5.82 -3.38
CA ARG A 207 25.78 -4.77 -3.55
C ARG A 207 25.62 -3.99 -4.85
N ALA A 208 25.07 -4.61 -5.90
CA ALA A 208 24.86 -3.98 -7.20
C ALA A 208 23.52 -3.23 -7.31
N ILE A 209 22.63 -3.33 -6.32
CA ILE A 209 21.31 -2.67 -6.36
C ILE A 209 21.43 -1.22 -5.90
N PRO A 210 20.98 -0.24 -6.71
CA PRO A 210 21.01 1.16 -6.31
C PRO A 210 19.93 1.46 -5.24
N PRO A 211 20.11 2.49 -4.40
CA PRO A 211 19.22 2.82 -3.27
C PRO A 211 17.73 2.88 -3.62
N GLU A 212 17.38 3.43 -4.77
CA GLU A 212 16.01 3.55 -5.26
C GLU A 212 15.30 2.20 -5.51
N ASP A 213 16.07 1.12 -5.68
CA ASP A 213 15.55 -0.22 -5.95
C ASP A 213 15.63 -1.16 -4.74
N HIS A 214 16.17 -0.70 -3.60
CA HIS A 214 16.30 -1.51 -2.38
C HIS A 214 14.95 -2.12 -1.97
N ALA A 215 13.87 -1.34 -2.01
CA ALA A 215 12.54 -1.82 -1.66
C ALA A 215 12.04 -2.93 -2.60
N LEU A 216 12.25 -2.78 -3.91
CA LEU A 216 11.84 -3.76 -4.90
C LEU A 216 12.67 -5.04 -4.79
N PHE A 217 13.98 -4.90 -4.54
CA PHE A 217 14.86 -6.03 -4.26
C PHE A 217 14.43 -6.78 -2.99
N CYS A 218 14.17 -6.07 -1.90
CA CYS A 218 13.63 -6.66 -0.68
C CYS A 218 12.31 -7.40 -0.93
N LEU A 219 11.39 -6.85 -1.72
CA LEU A 219 10.12 -7.49 -2.05
C LEU A 219 10.30 -8.81 -2.84
N THR A 220 11.28 -8.85 -3.75
CA THR A 220 11.50 -9.95 -4.71
C THR A 220 12.50 -11.01 -4.22
N TYR A 221 13.35 -10.69 -3.25
CA TYR A 221 14.42 -11.57 -2.76
C TYR A 221 14.32 -11.93 -1.27
N CYS A 222 13.51 -11.22 -0.46
CA CYS A 222 13.36 -11.60 0.96
C CYS A 222 12.84 -13.04 1.11
N TRP A 223 13.09 -13.65 2.27
CA TRP A 223 12.53 -14.96 2.56
C TRP A 223 11.00 -14.91 2.56
N TYR A 224 10.37 -15.92 1.99
CA TYR A 224 8.91 -15.93 1.81
C TYR A 224 8.12 -16.02 3.13
N ASN A 225 8.76 -16.40 4.23
CA ASN A 225 8.22 -16.38 5.60
C ASN A 225 8.88 -15.31 6.47
N ALA A 226 9.62 -14.37 5.86
CA ALA A 226 10.25 -13.31 6.60
C ALA A 226 9.15 -12.37 7.14
N PRO A 227 9.00 -12.24 8.47
CA PRO A 227 7.92 -11.43 9.06
C PRO A 227 8.12 -9.92 8.89
N TYR A 228 9.21 -9.51 8.24
CA TYR A 228 9.63 -8.12 8.11
C TYR A 228 8.78 -7.30 7.12
N LEU A 229 8.16 -7.95 6.12
CA LEU A 229 7.38 -7.27 5.07
C LEU A 229 5.95 -7.83 4.97
N THR A 230 5.42 -8.43 6.05
CA THR A 230 4.13 -9.13 6.01
C THR A 230 2.98 -8.28 5.44
N PRO A 231 2.76 -7.01 5.84
CA PRO A 231 1.69 -6.20 5.25
C PRO A 231 1.89 -5.95 3.76
N LEU A 232 3.13 -5.67 3.34
CA LEU A 232 3.49 -5.33 1.97
C LEU A 232 3.54 -6.55 1.04
N ARG A 233 3.67 -7.76 1.60
CA ARG A 233 3.74 -9.02 0.82
C ARG A 233 2.44 -9.81 0.87
N ALA A 234 1.90 -10.06 2.07
CA ALA A 234 0.70 -10.87 2.26
C ALA A 234 -0.60 -10.06 2.17
N GLY A 235 -0.54 -8.76 2.51
CA GLY A 235 -1.69 -7.84 2.42
C GLY A 235 -2.30 -7.76 1.03
N PRO A 236 -1.53 -7.47 -0.05
CA PRO A 236 -2.04 -7.42 -1.43
C PRO A 236 -2.85 -8.65 -1.83
N ARG A 237 -2.34 -9.84 -1.51
CA ARG A 237 -3.02 -11.11 -1.80
C ARG A 237 -4.30 -11.28 -0.99
N CYS A 238 -4.25 -10.93 0.31
CA CYS A 238 -5.42 -10.99 1.18
C CYS A 238 -6.53 -10.07 0.63
N ILE A 239 -6.18 -8.82 0.31
CA ILE A 239 -7.09 -7.84 -0.28
C ILE A 239 -7.67 -8.38 -1.59
N LEU A 240 -6.81 -8.80 -2.54
CA LEU A 240 -7.24 -9.28 -3.86
C LEU A 240 -8.21 -10.46 -3.76
N ASN A 241 -7.85 -11.50 -3.02
CA ASN A 241 -8.69 -12.69 -2.90
C ASN A 241 -10.05 -12.33 -2.30
N ARG A 242 -10.06 -11.58 -1.19
CA ARG A 242 -11.29 -11.22 -0.49
C ARG A 242 -12.16 -10.28 -1.30
N TYR A 243 -11.55 -9.31 -1.96
CA TYR A 243 -12.29 -8.33 -2.76
C TYR A 243 -12.89 -8.96 -4.01
N LEU A 244 -12.15 -9.85 -4.70
CA LEU A 244 -12.71 -10.62 -5.82
C LEU A 244 -13.86 -11.53 -5.39
N ASP A 245 -13.74 -12.20 -4.24
CA ASP A 245 -14.83 -13.03 -3.71
C ASP A 245 -16.08 -12.17 -3.46
N LEU A 246 -15.94 -11.03 -2.78
CA LEU A 246 -17.04 -10.07 -2.55
C LEU A 246 -17.66 -9.60 -3.87
N ARG A 247 -16.82 -9.16 -4.81
CA ARG A 247 -17.26 -8.50 -6.05
C ARG A 247 -17.96 -9.46 -7.02
N ARG A 248 -17.64 -10.76 -6.97
CA ARG A 248 -18.28 -11.81 -7.78
C ARG A 248 -19.62 -12.28 -7.22
N GLN A 249 -19.85 -12.13 -5.93
CA GLN A 249 -21.01 -12.72 -5.23
C GLN A 249 -22.11 -11.71 -4.89
N ASN A 250 -21.86 -10.42 -5.05
CA ASN A 250 -22.76 -9.36 -4.60
C ASN A 250 -23.06 -8.36 -5.72
N ASP A 251 -24.20 -7.67 -5.61
CA ASP A 251 -24.62 -6.63 -6.56
C ASP A 251 -23.54 -5.54 -6.68
N ALA A 252 -23.18 -5.23 -7.93
CA ALA A 252 -22.22 -4.19 -8.26
C ALA A 252 -22.61 -2.84 -7.64
N ARG A 253 -23.90 -2.48 -7.64
CA ARG A 253 -24.40 -1.18 -7.14
C ARG A 253 -23.95 -0.91 -5.71
N ASN A 254 -23.96 -1.93 -4.86
CA ASN A 254 -23.59 -1.80 -3.44
C ASN A 254 -22.12 -1.37 -3.22
N PHE A 255 -21.22 -1.58 -4.20
CA PHE A 255 -19.83 -1.12 -4.13
C PHE A 255 -19.67 0.36 -4.53
N PHE A 256 -20.69 0.94 -5.15
CA PHE A 256 -20.72 2.34 -5.62
C PHE A 256 -21.72 3.22 -4.86
N THR A 257 -22.44 2.66 -3.88
CA THR A 257 -23.39 3.40 -3.03
C THR A 257 -22.73 3.81 -1.70
N PRO A 258 -22.49 5.11 -1.44
CA PRO A 258 -21.99 5.58 -0.16
C PRO A 258 -22.86 5.11 1.02
N GLY A 259 -22.23 4.78 2.15
CA GLY A 259 -22.89 4.23 3.34
C GLY A 259 -23.03 2.71 3.34
N HIS A 260 -23.03 2.05 2.18
CA HIS A 260 -23.05 0.58 2.13
C HIS A 260 -21.67 0.00 2.51
N PRO A 261 -21.54 -1.08 3.32
CA PRO A 261 -20.24 -1.63 3.72
C PRO A 261 -19.29 -1.99 2.54
N PHE A 262 -19.83 -2.51 1.44
CA PHE A 262 -19.06 -2.81 0.23
C PHE A 262 -18.42 -1.59 -0.44
N TYR A 263 -18.99 -0.39 -0.26
CA TYR A 263 -18.40 0.86 -0.74
C TYR A 263 -17.04 1.11 -0.08
N TYR A 264 -16.94 0.93 1.24
CA TYR A 264 -15.69 1.09 1.97
C TYR A 264 -14.67 0.00 1.64
N ALA A 265 -15.12 -1.22 1.34
CA ALA A 265 -14.23 -2.25 0.82
C ALA A 265 -13.63 -1.88 -0.55
N ARG A 266 -14.43 -1.29 -1.45
CA ARG A 266 -13.96 -0.76 -2.74
C ARG A 266 -12.97 0.37 -2.55
N LEU A 267 -13.28 1.35 -1.69
CA LEU A 267 -12.36 2.44 -1.40
C LEU A 267 -11.02 1.92 -0.87
N ALA A 268 -11.05 1.01 0.12
CA ALA A 268 -9.84 0.41 0.67
C ALA A 268 -9.05 -0.39 -0.38
N PHE A 269 -9.72 -1.11 -1.28
CA PHE A 269 -9.08 -1.81 -2.39
C PHE A 269 -8.37 -0.83 -3.33
N ASN A 270 -9.08 0.19 -3.84
CA ASN A 270 -8.55 1.17 -4.77
C ASN A 270 -7.40 1.97 -4.17
N GLU A 271 -7.54 2.46 -2.94
CA GLU A 271 -6.48 3.18 -2.24
C GLU A 271 -5.27 2.29 -1.96
N SER A 272 -5.47 1.00 -1.67
CA SER A 272 -4.35 0.05 -1.54
C SER A 272 -3.61 -0.15 -2.85
N VAL A 273 -4.32 -0.28 -3.99
CA VAL A 273 -3.70 -0.42 -5.32
C VAL A 273 -2.87 0.81 -5.65
N ARG A 274 -3.46 1.99 -5.46
CA ARG A 274 -2.80 3.28 -5.65
C ARG A 274 -1.54 3.38 -4.79
N LEU A 275 -1.68 3.17 -3.48
CA LEU A 275 -0.55 3.22 -2.55
C LEU A 275 0.58 2.27 -2.95
N TYR A 276 0.24 1.04 -3.36
CA TYR A 276 1.24 0.06 -3.79
C TYR A 276 1.99 0.49 -5.07
N ARG A 277 1.27 1.11 -6.02
CA ARG A 277 1.86 1.68 -7.23
C ARG A 277 2.77 2.88 -6.94
N GLY A 278 2.53 3.60 -5.84
CA GLY A 278 3.41 4.66 -5.34
C GLY A 278 4.67 4.14 -4.63
N LEU A 279 4.54 3.05 -3.87
CA LEU A 279 5.64 2.49 -3.07
C LEU A 279 6.68 1.71 -3.90
N PHE A 280 6.27 1.13 -5.04
CA PHE A 280 7.13 0.25 -5.83
C PHE A 280 7.14 0.63 -7.31
N ASN A 281 8.29 0.47 -7.96
CA ASN A 281 8.39 0.59 -9.41
C ASN A 281 7.74 -0.63 -10.09
N ILE A 282 6.46 -0.49 -10.44
CA ILE A 282 5.65 -1.58 -11.00
C ILE A 282 6.15 -2.06 -12.36
N ASN A 283 6.63 -1.15 -13.21
CA ASN A 283 7.18 -1.53 -14.51
C ASN A 283 8.42 -2.40 -14.36
N LYS A 284 9.29 -2.07 -13.40
CA LYS A 284 10.46 -2.88 -13.09
C LYS A 284 10.07 -4.21 -12.45
N LEU A 285 9.10 -4.21 -11.52
CA LEU A 285 8.57 -5.44 -10.93
C LEU A 285 8.03 -6.41 -12.00
N GLN A 286 7.27 -5.90 -12.98
CA GLN A 286 6.73 -6.70 -14.07
C GLN A 286 7.85 -7.27 -14.96
N LYS A 287 8.89 -6.49 -15.25
CA LYS A 287 10.06 -6.97 -16.00
C LYS A 287 10.79 -8.07 -15.24
N MET A 288 11.08 -7.87 -13.96
CA MET A 288 11.72 -8.87 -13.10
C MET A 288 10.89 -10.16 -13.05
N TYR A 289 9.56 -10.05 -12.95
CA TYR A 289 8.69 -11.22 -12.96
C TYR A 289 8.75 -11.99 -14.28
N ASN A 290 8.66 -11.30 -15.42
CA ASN A 290 8.70 -11.93 -16.74
C ASN A 290 10.06 -12.57 -17.03
N GLN A 291 11.15 -11.98 -16.54
CA GLN A 291 12.52 -12.47 -16.71
C GLN A 291 12.93 -13.52 -15.66
N LYS A 292 12.04 -13.84 -14.71
CA LYS A 292 12.33 -14.70 -13.56
C LYS A 292 13.51 -14.20 -12.69
N ASP A 293 13.74 -12.89 -12.68
CA ASP A 293 14.76 -12.24 -11.86
C ASP A 293 14.23 -11.96 -10.44
N TYR A 294 13.99 -13.03 -9.71
CA TYR A 294 13.55 -13.00 -8.32
C TYR A 294 13.88 -14.33 -7.62
N SER A 295 13.80 -14.37 -6.29
CA SER A 295 13.93 -15.62 -5.54
C SER A 295 12.80 -16.58 -5.90
N TYR A 296 13.09 -17.82 -6.35
CA TYR A 296 12.07 -18.79 -6.80
C TYR A 296 10.88 -18.97 -5.83
N ARG A 297 11.12 -18.77 -4.52
CA ARG A 297 10.09 -18.85 -3.46
C ARG A 297 9.09 -17.68 -3.47
N GLN A 298 9.33 -16.64 -4.26
CA GLN A 298 8.51 -15.43 -4.36
C GLN A 298 7.51 -15.47 -5.52
N GLU A 299 7.62 -16.39 -6.48
CA GLU A 299 6.79 -16.42 -7.69
C GLU A 299 5.29 -16.20 -7.41
N ARG A 300 4.71 -16.98 -6.48
CA ARG A 300 3.29 -16.85 -6.12
C ARG A 300 2.94 -15.52 -5.44
N ASN A 301 3.86 -14.94 -4.66
CA ASN A 301 3.64 -13.66 -4.01
C ASN A 301 3.67 -12.54 -5.06
N LEU A 302 4.65 -12.57 -5.96
CA LEU A 302 4.75 -11.59 -7.05
C LEU A 302 3.58 -11.70 -8.02
N TYR A 303 3.14 -12.91 -8.36
CA TYR A 303 1.91 -13.12 -9.14
C TYR A 303 0.69 -12.49 -8.45
N ALA A 304 0.56 -12.65 -7.13
CA ALA A 304 -0.53 -12.04 -6.37
C ALA A 304 -0.45 -10.52 -6.34
N ILE A 305 0.74 -9.95 -6.16
CA ILE A 305 0.98 -8.52 -6.17
C ILE A 305 0.67 -7.93 -7.55
N LEU A 306 1.21 -8.51 -8.62
CA LEU A 306 0.98 -8.08 -10.00
C LEU A 306 -0.49 -8.21 -10.40
N SER A 307 -1.16 -9.27 -9.96
CA SER A 307 -2.61 -9.41 -10.14
C SER A 307 -3.34 -8.31 -9.35
N PHE A 308 -2.95 -8.05 -8.10
CA PHE A 308 -3.59 -7.07 -7.23
C PHE A 308 -3.51 -5.65 -7.80
N ILE A 309 -2.32 -5.21 -8.22
CA ILE A 309 -2.10 -3.86 -8.73
C ILE A 309 -2.54 -3.66 -10.18
N LYS A 310 -3.13 -4.69 -10.81
CA LYS A 310 -3.51 -4.66 -12.23
C LYS A 310 -4.47 -3.52 -12.52
N THR A 311 -5.47 -3.31 -11.67
CA THR A 311 -6.51 -2.32 -11.91
C THR A 311 -7.21 -1.89 -10.63
N THR A 312 -7.81 -0.71 -10.66
CA THR A 312 -8.77 -0.23 -9.65
C THR A 312 -10.19 -0.65 -10.05
N ASP A 313 -11.09 -0.80 -9.08
CA ASP A 313 -12.52 -0.98 -9.36
C ASP A 313 -13.20 0.38 -9.54
N ASP A 314 -13.23 0.80 -10.80
CA ASP A 314 -13.92 2.01 -11.27
C ASP A 314 -15.25 1.69 -11.99
N GLY A 315 -15.72 0.43 -11.98
CA GLY A 315 -16.98 0.06 -12.61
C GLY A 315 -17.06 -1.35 -13.17
N SER A 316 -17.69 -1.49 -14.34
CA SER A 316 -18.02 -2.77 -14.98
C SER A 316 -16.81 -3.61 -15.38
N ASP A 317 -15.70 -2.96 -15.76
CA ASP A 317 -14.57 -3.64 -16.38
C ASP A 317 -13.69 -4.39 -15.37
N PHE A 318 -13.86 -4.14 -14.07
CA PHE A 318 -13.04 -4.73 -13.02
C PHE A 318 -13.05 -6.26 -13.07
N LEU A 319 -14.24 -6.87 -13.11
CA LEU A 319 -14.37 -8.34 -13.17
C LEU A 319 -13.87 -8.91 -14.50
N THR A 320 -14.03 -8.19 -15.60
CA THR A 320 -13.51 -8.57 -16.91
C THR A 320 -11.98 -8.65 -16.89
N GLN A 321 -11.32 -7.65 -16.31
CA GLN A 321 -9.87 -7.62 -16.15
C GLN A 321 -9.35 -8.71 -15.21
N HIS A 322 -10.18 -9.20 -14.29
CA HIS A 322 -9.86 -10.27 -13.35
C HIS A 322 -10.51 -11.63 -13.64
N LYS A 323 -11.06 -11.82 -14.85
CA LYS A 323 -11.80 -13.05 -15.23
C LYS A 323 -10.99 -14.32 -14.96
N ASN A 324 -9.70 -14.30 -15.26
CA ASN A 324 -8.80 -15.45 -15.11
C ASN A 324 -8.02 -15.46 -13.78
N THR A 325 -8.23 -14.47 -12.90
CA THR A 325 -7.58 -14.43 -11.59
C THR A 325 -8.25 -15.43 -10.66
N LYS A 326 -7.70 -16.65 -10.58
CA LYS A 326 -8.10 -17.67 -9.60
C LYS A 326 -7.69 -17.25 -8.19
N ARG A 327 -8.39 -17.78 -7.17
CA ARG A 327 -8.03 -17.58 -5.76
C ARG A 327 -6.59 -18.05 -5.53
N ILE A 328 -5.75 -17.14 -5.07
CA ILE A 328 -4.32 -17.41 -4.91
C ILE A 328 -4.10 -17.97 -3.51
N SER A 329 -4.15 -19.30 -3.39
CA SER A 329 -3.88 -20.03 -2.15
C SER A 329 -2.38 -20.36 -2.00
N ARG A 330 -1.86 -20.28 -0.77
CA ARG A 330 -0.75 -21.14 -0.34
C ARG A 330 -1.27 -22.17 0.66
N LEU A 331 -0.80 -23.41 0.51
CA LEU A 331 -0.87 -24.41 1.55
C LEU A 331 -0.10 -23.86 2.77
N GLY A 332 -0.79 -23.62 3.89
CA GLY A 332 -0.18 -23.38 5.22
C GLY A 332 0.05 -21.94 5.69
N ALA A 333 0.44 -20.98 4.85
CA ALA A 333 1.01 -19.69 5.31
C ALA A 333 0.17 -18.44 4.97
N ASP A 334 -1.17 -18.58 4.94
CA ASP A 334 -2.09 -17.57 4.41
C ASP A 334 -2.58 -16.50 5.40
N GLY A 335 -2.08 -16.51 6.63
CA GLY A 335 -2.34 -15.45 7.60
C GLY A 335 -1.26 -14.38 7.59
N PHE A 336 -1.61 -13.21 8.14
CA PHE A 336 -0.64 -12.35 8.86
C PHE A 336 0.11 -13.09 9.98
N LEU A 337 -0.32 -14.33 10.27
CA LEU A 337 0.27 -15.29 11.17
C LEU A 337 0.76 -16.47 10.35
N LEU A 338 2.06 -16.73 10.47
CA LEU A 338 2.71 -17.95 10.03
C LEU A 338 2.41 -19.08 11.02
#